data_AF-A0A7V9BW88-F1
#
_entry.id   AF-A0A7V9BW88-F1
#
_cell.length_a   1.000
_cell.length_b   1.000
_cell.length_c   1.000
_cell.angle_alpha   90.00
_cell.angle_beta   90.00
_cell.angle_gamma   90.00
#
_symmetry.space_group_name_H-M   'P 1'
#
loop_
_entity.id
_entity.type
_entity.pdbx_description
1 polymer ?
#
loop_
_entity_poly.entity_id
_entity_poly.type
_entity_poly.pdbx_seq_one_letter_code
_entity_poly.pdbx_strand_id
1 'polypeptide(L)'
;LGTAGDFAILAKSAISTVPPSAITGDIGVSPAAGSFITGFSLTMDPSTEFATSSQVTGRVYAADYGVPTPAELTTAVGDMELAFTDAAGRAPDVSELGAGDIGGMNLAPGVYKWGTGLLVPTDVTLDGSATDVWIFQIAQDLTVSSGANVLLIGGALPKNIFWQVSGLVDMGTTSHLEGTVLTQTAVTLHTGASLNGRLLAQTAVALDANTIVQPAP
;
A
#
# COMPACT_ATOMS: atom_id res chain seq x y z
N LEU A 1 -8.73 2.61 -8.78
CA LEU A 1 -7.54 1.73 -8.84
C LEU A 1 -7.23 1.28 -10.25
N GLY A 2 -8.21 1.04 -11.13
CA GLY A 2 -7.92 0.57 -12.50
C GLY A 2 -7.05 -0.69 -12.46
N THR A 3 -6.08 -0.78 -13.37
CA THR A 3 -5.08 -1.86 -13.43
C THR A 3 -4.07 -1.83 -12.28
N ALA A 4 -3.92 -0.73 -11.55
CA ALA A 4 -3.14 -0.74 -10.30
C ALA A 4 -3.78 -1.66 -9.23
N GLY A 5 -5.07 -1.98 -9.37
CA GLY A 5 -5.78 -2.91 -8.49
C GLY A 5 -5.28 -4.36 -8.59
N ASP A 6 -4.57 -4.70 -9.66
CA ASP A 6 -4.05 -6.04 -9.92
C ASP A 6 -2.77 -6.34 -9.14
N PHE A 7 -2.14 -5.31 -8.56
CA PHE A 7 -0.89 -5.43 -7.81
C PHE A 7 -1.12 -5.41 -6.29
N ALA A 8 -0.39 -6.26 -5.57
CA ALA A 8 -0.15 -6.13 -4.13
C ALA A 8 0.81 -4.98 -3.84
N ILE A 9 1.85 -4.80 -4.68
CA ILE A 9 2.83 -3.72 -4.55
C ILE A 9 3.12 -3.13 -5.93
N LEU A 10 2.91 -1.83 -6.10
CA LEU A 10 3.29 -1.09 -7.31
C LEU A 10 4.10 0.13 -6.89
N ALA A 11 5.31 0.27 -7.42
CA ALA A 11 6.21 1.37 -7.09
C ALA A 11 6.79 2.01 -8.35
N LYS A 12 7.23 3.28 -8.29
CA LYS A 12 7.86 3.93 -9.46
C LYS A 12 9.38 3.78 -9.51
N SER A 13 10.04 3.79 -8.35
CA SER A 13 11.51 3.89 -8.28
C SER A 13 12.21 2.64 -7.75
N ALA A 14 11.62 1.91 -6.78
CA ALA A 14 12.22 0.68 -6.24
C ALA A 14 11.25 -0.15 -5.42
N ILE A 15 11.52 -1.45 -5.34
CA ILE A 15 10.94 -2.35 -4.33
C ILE A 15 12.11 -3.14 -3.71
N SER A 16 12.34 -3.01 -2.40
CA SER A 16 13.39 -3.75 -1.71
C SER A 16 12.82 -4.61 -0.59
N THR A 17 13.49 -5.71 -0.30
CA THR A 17 13.22 -6.50 0.91
C THR A 17 14.51 -6.91 1.61
N VAL A 18 14.53 -6.81 2.93
CA VAL A 18 15.37 -7.66 3.78
C VAL A 18 14.60 -8.97 4.01
N PRO A 19 15.05 -10.09 3.43
CA PRO A 19 14.25 -11.32 3.38
C PRO A 19 14.21 -12.07 4.73
N PRO A 20 13.20 -12.94 4.96
CA PRO A 20 12.13 -13.30 4.02
C PRO A 20 10.83 -12.52 4.25
N SER A 21 10.35 -11.83 3.20
CA SER A 21 8.96 -11.37 3.12
C SER A 21 8.04 -12.45 2.52
N ALA A 22 6.74 -12.34 2.76
CA ALA A 22 5.71 -13.19 2.18
C ALA A 22 4.63 -12.31 1.52
N ILE A 23 4.60 -12.29 0.19
CA ILE A 23 3.70 -11.45 -0.59
C ILE A 23 2.71 -12.36 -1.33
N THR A 24 1.41 -12.06 -1.20
CA THR A 24 0.35 -12.68 -1.99
C THR A 24 -0.23 -11.65 -2.93
N GLY A 25 -0.04 -11.87 -4.23
CA GLY A 25 -0.36 -10.93 -5.30
C GLY A 25 0.87 -10.47 -6.08
N ASP A 26 0.63 -9.80 -7.20
CA ASP A 26 1.66 -9.37 -8.13
C ASP A 26 2.39 -8.13 -7.62
N ILE A 27 3.68 -7.98 -7.96
CA ILE A 27 4.46 -6.78 -7.67
C ILE A 27 5.05 -6.17 -8.94
N GLY A 28 5.14 -4.84 -9.01
CA GLY A 28 5.58 -4.13 -10.21
C GLY A 28 6.40 -2.89 -9.93
N VAL A 29 7.42 -2.62 -10.76
CA VAL A 29 8.12 -1.33 -10.75
C VAL A 29 8.15 -0.69 -12.14
N SER A 30 7.76 0.59 -12.25
CA SER A 30 7.85 1.36 -13.49
C SER A 30 7.81 2.87 -13.22
N PRO A 31 8.69 3.69 -13.84
CA PRO A 31 9.53 3.39 -14.99
C PRO A 31 10.89 2.76 -14.65
N ALA A 32 11.16 2.45 -13.38
CA ALA A 32 12.42 1.80 -13.02
C ALA A 32 12.55 0.38 -13.62
N ALA A 33 13.80 -0.04 -13.82
CA ALA A 33 14.14 -1.38 -14.30
C ALA A 33 14.05 -2.42 -13.17
N GLY A 34 14.00 -3.71 -13.52
CA GLY A 34 13.93 -4.82 -12.57
C GLY A 34 15.14 -4.93 -11.65
N SER A 35 16.26 -4.29 -12.00
CA SER A 35 17.42 -4.15 -11.11
C SER A 35 17.15 -3.33 -9.84
N PHE A 36 16.07 -2.55 -9.81
CA PHE A 36 15.60 -1.84 -8.61
C PHE A 36 14.65 -2.68 -7.75
N ILE A 37 14.38 -3.93 -8.14
CA ILE A 37 13.71 -4.92 -7.31
C ILE A 37 14.78 -5.79 -6.62
N THR A 38 15.04 -5.51 -5.34
CA THR A 38 16.21 -6.05 -4.62
C THR A 38 15.82 -6.90 -3.42
N GLY A 39 16.65 -7.92 -3.10
CA GLY A 39 16.40 -8.83 -1.98
C GLY A 39 15.41 -9.98 -2.24
N PHE A 40 14.81 -10.02 -3.44
CA PHE A 40 13.82 -11.04 -3.82
C PHE A 40 14.40 -12.31 -4.46
N SER A 41 15.69 -12.33 -4.80
CA SER A 41 16.31 -13.45 -5.51
C SER A 41 15.51 -13.86 -6.77
N LEU A 42 15.23 -12.87 -7.62
CA LEU A 42 14.36 -13.03 -8.79
C LEU A 42 14.90 -14.05 -9.79
N THR A 43 14.01 -14.88 -10.32
CA THR A 43 14.28 -15.77 -11.46
C THR A 43 13.39 -15.36 -12.63
N MET A 44 13.99 -14.94 -13.74
CA MET A 44 13.29 -14.53 -14.95
C MET A 44 12.56 -15.72 -15.58
N ASP A 45 11.30 -15.54 -15.97
CA ASP A 45 10.54 -16.53 -16.73
C ASP A 45 11.06 -16.63 -18.17
N PRO A 46 10.99 -17.82 -18.82
CA PRO A 46 11.39 -17.96 -20.22
C PRO A 46 10.68 -17.01 -21.21
N SER A 47 9.47 -16.52 -20.90
CA SER A 47 8.79 -15.51 -21.72
C SER A 47 9.49 -14.14 -21.69
N THR A 48 10.31 -13.89 -20.67
CA THR A 48 10.94 -12.60 -20.34
C THR A 48 9.95 -11.50 -19.90
N GLU A 49 8.65 -11.79 -19.82
CA GLU A 49 7.60 -10.82 -19.48
C GLU A 49 7.51 -10.58 -17.96
N PHE A 50 7.87 -11.56 -17.15
CA PHE A 50 7.84 -11.47 -15.69
C PHE A 50 8.96 -12.30 -15.06
N ALA A 51 9.21 -12.05 -13.78
CA ALA A 51 10.08 -12.86 -12.93
C ALA A 51 9.28 -13.48 -11.77
N THR A 52 9.90 -14.45 -11.11
CA THR A 52 9.34 -15.15 -9.95
C THR A 52 10.27 -15.05 -8.75
N SER A 53 9.71 -15.23 -7.56
CA SER A 53 10.44 -15.30 -6.29
C SER A 53 9.74 -16.26 -5.35
N SER A 54 10.49 -16.96 -4.49
CA SER A 54 9.92 -17.76 -3.40
C SER A 54 9.19 -16.92 -2.33
N GLN A 55 9.43 -15.61 -2.31
CA GLN A 55 8.78 -14.65 -1.41
C GLN A 55 7.47 -14.09 -1.99
N VAL A 56 7.15 -14.38 -3.26
CA VAL A 56 6.00 -13.80 -3.98
C VAL A 56 5.12 -14.92 -4.52
N THR A 57 3.93 -15.08 -3.93
CA THR A 57 2.83 -15.88 -4.49
C THR A 57 2.11 -15.01 -5.52
N GLY A 58 2.72 -14.89 -6.69
CA GLY A 58 2.35 -13.99 -7.77
C GLY A 58 3.50 -13.85 -8.76
N ARG A 59 3.46 -12.80 -9.58
CA ARG A 59 4.49 -12.45 -10.55
C ARG A 59 5.15 -11.12 -10.21
N VAL A 60 6.39 -10.99 -10.64
CA VAL A 60 7.19 -9.77 -10.51
C VAL A 60 7.35 -9.15 -11.89
N TYR A 61 6.99 -7.89 -12.04
CA TYR A 61 7.05 -7.17 -13.31
C TYR A 61 7.96 -5.94 -13.19
N ALA A 62 8.66 -5.59 -14.28
CA ALA A 62 9.45 -4.36 -14.33
C ALA A 62 9.43 -3.74 -15.73
N ALA A 63 9.76 -2.45 -15.82
CA ALA A 63 9.64 -1.67 -17.05
C ALA A 63 10.58 -2.11 -18.20
N ASP A 64 11.66 -2.83 -17.90
CA ASP A 64 12.64 -3.35 -18.86
C ASP A 64 12.39 -4.81 -19.27
N TYR A 65 11.25 -5.39 -18.87
CA TYR A 65 10.86 -6.76 -19.23
C TYR A 65 10.22 -6.83 -20.63
N GLY A 66 10.01 -8.06 -21.12
CA GLY A 66 9.42 -8.35 -22.43
C GLY A 66 8.00 -7.81 -22.59
N VAL A 67 7.59 -7.53 -23.83
CA VAL A 67 6.23 -7.09 -24.18
C VAL A 67 5.22 -8.19 -23.82
N PRO A 68 4.05 -7.85 -23.20
CA PRO A 68 3.44 -6.51 -23.08
C PRO A 68 3.79 -5.71 -21.81
N THR A 69 4.62 -6.24 -20.91
CA THR A 69 4.83 -5.74 -19.55
C THR A 69 5.10 -4.23 -19.43
N PRO A 70 5.97 -3.59 -20.26
CA PRO A 70 6.24 -2.16 -20.10
C PRO A 70 5.01 -1.28 -20.31
N ALA A 71 4.14 -1.63 -21.27
CA ALA A 71 2.93 -0.88 -21.56
C ALA A 71 1.88 -1.06 -20.46
N GLU A 72 1.69 -2.30 -19.98
CA GLU A 72 0.76 -2.62 -18.89
C GLU A 72 1.16 -1.91 -17.58
N LEU A 73 2.45 -1.92 -17.24
CA LEU A 73 2.95 -1.20 -16.07
C LEU A 73 2.81 0.33 -16.20
N THR A 74 2.97 0.87 -17.40
CA THR A 74 2.73 2.31 -17.64
C THR A 74 1.27 2.66 -17.36
N THR A 75 0.33 1.84 -17.81
CA THR A 75 -1.11 2.00 -17.51
C THR A 75 -1.38 1.86 -16.01
N ALA A 76 -0.83 0.84 -15.35
CA ALA A 76 -1.02 0.63 -13.91
C ALA A 76 -0.49 1.80 -13.07
N VAL A 77 0.67 2.36 -13.42
CA VAL A 77 1.21 3.56 -12.74
C VAL A 77 0.32 4.78 -12.97
N GLY A 78 -0.20 4.97 -14.18
CA GLY A 78 -1.16 6.03 -14.47
C GLY A 78 -2.47 5.89 -13.66
N ASP A 79 -2.99 4.67 -13.56
CA ASP A 79 -4.19 4.37 -12.78
C ASP A 79 -3.97 4.58 -11.27
N MET A 80 -2.76 4.30 -10.76
CA MET A 80 -2.36 4.63 -9.39
C MET A 80 -2.35 6.14 -9.16
N GLU A 81 -1.78 6.94 -10.06
CA GLU A 81 -1.75 8.40 -9.96
C GLU A 81 -3.15 9.02 -10.02
N LEU A 82 -4.02 8.48 -10.88
CA LEU A 82 -5.43 8.85 -10.94
C LEU A 82 -6.18 8.50 -9.65
N ALA A 83 -5.95 7.32 -9.09
CA ALA A 83 -6.56 6.91 -7.82
C ALA A 83 -6.09 7.77 -6.64
N PHE A 84 -4.80 8.13 -6.59
CA PHE A 84 -4.25 9.07 -5.61
C PHE A 84 -4.96 10.43 -5.71
N THR A 85 -5.08 10.97 -6.93
CA THR A 85 -5.70 12.28 -7.17
C THR A 85 -7.20 12.27 -6.82
N ASP A 86 -7.91 11.20 -7.18
CA ASP A 86 -9.32 11.02 -6.85
C ASP A 86 -9.54 10.96 -5.33
N ALA A 87 -8.75 10.14 -4.61
CA ALA A 87 -8.83 10.03 -3.15
C ALA A 87 -8.52 11.37 -2.45
N ALA A 88 -7.49 12.11 -2.91
CA ALA A 88 -7.12 13.42 -2.40
C ALA A 88 -8.18 14.50 -2.67
N GLY A 89 -8.98 14.33 -3.74
CA GLY A 89 -10.00 15.28 -4.18
C GLY A 89 -11.38 15.10 -3.54
N ARG A 90 -11.58 14.05 -2.72
CA ARG A 90 -12.88 13.82 -2.06
C ARG A 90 -13.18 14.92 -1.02
N ALA A 91 -14.45 15.31 -0.91
CA ALA A 91 -14.88 16.24 0.13
C ALA A 91 -14.81 15.56 1.51
N PRO A 92 -14.19 16.18 2.53
CA PRO A 92 -14.07 15.58 3.85
C PRO A 92 -15.38 15.66 4.63
N ASP A 93 -15.72 14.58 5.33
CA ASP A 93 -16.79 14.54 6.33
C ASP A 93 -16.27 15.00 7.70
N VAL A 94 -15.01 14.63 8.02
CA VAL A 94 -14.33 14.95 9.27
C VAL A 94 -12.96 15.53 8.97
N SER A 95 -12.59 16.62 9.67
CA SER A 95 -11.29 17.27 9.51
C SER A 95 -10.53 17.36 10.84
N GLU A 96 -9.22 17.14 10.78
CA GLU A 96 -8.27 17.26 11.89
C GLU A 96 -8.64 16.42 13.13
N LEU A 97 -9.25 15.25 12.91
CA LEU A 97 -9.65 14.34 13.99
C LEU A 97 -8.44 13.99 14.88
N GLY A 98 -8.62 14.12 16.19
CA GLY A 98 -7.55 13.80 17.15
C GLY A 98 -6.30 14.67 17.04
N ALA A 99 -6.35 15.78 16.29
CA ALA A 99 -5.18 16.59 15.97
C ALA A 99 -4.01 15.78 15.37
N GLY A 100 -4.34 14.75 14.58
CA GLY A 100 -3.37 13.87 13.94
C GLY A 100 -2.97 12.64 14.78
N ASP A 101 -3.54 12.44 15.97
CA ASP A 101 -3.40 11.20 16.75
C ASP A 101 -4.76 10.52 16.89
N ILE A 102 -4.89 9.32 16.31
CA ILE A 102 -6.15 8.56 16.31
C ILE A 102 -6.10 7.32 17.20
N GLY A 103 -5.09 7.16 18.05
CA GLY A 103 -4.93 5.96 18.87
C GLY A 103 -6.15 5.64 19.74
N GLY A 104 -6.57 4.37 19.75
CA GLY A 104 -7.69 3.87 20.54
C GLY A 104 -9.08 4.24 20.01
N MET A 105 -9.16 4.96 18.88
CA MET A 105 -10.44 5.40 18.33
C MET A 105 -11.16 4.29 17.56
N ASN A 106 -12.50 4.37 17.55
CA ASN A 106 -13.35 3.63 16.62
C ASN A 106 -13.89 4.60 15.56
N LEU A 107 -13.57 4.35 14.30
CA LEU A 107 -13.85 5.25 13.18
C LEU A 107 -14.98 4.68 12.32
N ALA A 108 -16.09 5.41 12.26
CA ALA A 108 -17.20 5.12 11.36
C ALA A 108 -16.80 5.38 9.89
N PRO A 109 -17.55 4.84 8.91
CA PRO A 109 -17.30 5.09 7.49
C PRO A 109 -17.31 6.58 7.14
N GLY A 110 -16.48 6.99 6.17
CA GLY A 110 -16.44 8.38 5.71
C GLY A 110 -15.09 8.83 5.19
N VAL A 111 -15.03 10.11 4.81
CA VAL A 111 -13.82 10.79 4.35
C VAL A 111 -13.23 11.62 5.50
N TYR A 112 -12.02 11.28 5.90
CA TYR A 112 -11.27 11.95 6.96
C TYR A 112 -10.10 12.72 6.37
N LYS A 113 -9.84 13.93 6.86
CA LYS A 113 -8.79 14.80 6.35
C LYS A 113 -7.92 15.39 7.43
N TRP A 114 -6.61 15.37 7.18
CA TRP A 114 -5.61 16.08 7.96
C TRP A 114 -4.71 16.90 7.05
N GLY A 115 -4.52 18.18 7.40
CA GLY A 115 -3.48 19.05 6.85
C GLY A 115 -2.09 18.77 7.42
N THR A 116 -1.99 17.84 8.38
CA THR A 116 -0.79 17.43 9.10
C THR A 116 -0.48 15.94 8.85
N GLY A 117 0.50 15.39 9.56
CA GLY A 117 0.74 13.96 9.61
C GLY A 117 -0.30 13.24 10.46
N LEU A 118 -0.47 11.95 10.20
CA LEU A 118 -1.36 11.07 10.97
C LEU A 118 -0.53 10.02 11.70
N LEU A 119 -0.78 9.90 13.01
CA LEU A 119 -0.17 8.96 13.92
C LEU A 119 -1.21 7.94 14.40
N VAL A 120 -0.84 6.67 14.29
CA VAL A 120 -1.54 5.52 14.88
C VAL A 120 -0.62 4.95 15.97
N PRO A 121 -0.68 5.48 17.20
CA PRO A 121 0.24 5.07 18.27
C PRO A 121 -0.20 3.81 19.02
N THR A 122 -1.50 3.51 18.96
CA THR A 122 -2.15 2.32 19.52
C THR A 122 -3.23 1.86 18.55
N ASP A 123 -3.87 0.72 18.83
CA ASP A 123 -4.87 0.13 17.94
C ASP A 123 -5.99 1.13 17.57
N VAL A 124 -6.41 1.07 16.32
CA VAL A 124 -7.55 1.83 15.78
C VAL A 124 -8.54 0.84 15.19
N THR A 125 -9.83 1.06 15.43
CA THR A 125 -10.88 0.21 14.86
C THR A 125 -11.61 0.95 13.75
N LEU A 126 -11.85 0.27 12.63
CA LEU A 126 -12.76 0.70 11.57
C LEU A 126 -14.03 -0.14 11.66
N ASP A 127 -15.16 0.52 11.94
CA ASP A 127 -16.43 -0.14 12.24
C ASP A 127 -17.49 0.22 11.21
N GLY A 128 -17.84 -0.76 10.39
CA GLY A 128 -18.88 -0.63 9.40
C GLY A 128 -19.11 -1.93 8.65
N SER A 129 -20.00 -1.88 7.67
CA SER A 129 -20.42 -3.03 6.87
C SER A 129 -19.45 -3.35 5.73
N ALA A 130 -19.68 -4.48 5.06
CA ALA A 130 -18.89 -4.92 3.91
C ALA A 130 -18.97 -4.00 2.68
N THR A 131 -19.91 -3.04 2.66
CA THR A 131 -20.09 -2.07 1.58
C THR A 131 -19.61 -0.67 1.95
N ASP A 132 -19.27 -0.45 3.21
CA ASP A 132 -18.86 0.86 3.69
C ASP A 132 -17.43 1.18 3.29
N VAL A 133 -17.14 2.48 3.16
CA VAL A 133 -15.89 3.01 2.60
C VAL A 133 -15.24 3.99 3.57
N TRP A 134 -13.92 3.91 3.66
CA TRP A 134 -13.07 4.86 4.39
C TRP A 134 -12.05 5.46 3.43
N ILE A 135 -11.93 6.78 3.47
CA ILE A 135 -10.88 7.51 2.75
C ILE A 135 -10.17 8.43 3.73
N PHE A 136 -8.89 8.16 3.97
CA PHE A 136 -8.03 8.97 4.83
C PHE A 136 -7.13 9.83 3.94
N GLN A 137 -7.28 11.15 4.00
CA GLN A 137 -6.47 12.14 3.28
C GLN A 137 -5.45 12.75 4.24
N ILE A 138 -4.18 12.49 4.01
CA ILE A 138 -3.08 12.85 4.92
C ILE A 138 -2.07 13.69 4.14
N ALA A 139 -1.93 14.97 4.52
CA ALA A 139 -1.10 15.92 3.79
C ALA A 139 0.41 15.78 4.06
N GLN A 140 0.79 15.12 5.16
CA GLN A 140 2.18 14.77 5.47
C GLN A 140 2.31 13.24 5.59
N ASP A 141 3.08 12.75 6.56
CA ASP A 141 3.39 11.34 6.72
C ASP A 141 2.27 10.60 7.49
N LEU A 142 2.13 9.30 7.19
CA LEU A 142 1.40 8.35 8.01
C LEU A 142 2.40 7.51 8.81
N THR A 143 2.28 7.52 10.14
CA THR A 143 3.11 6.69 11.02
C THR A 143 2.23 5.72 11.80
N VAL A 144 2.47 4.42 11.61
CA VAL A 144 1.87 3.35 12.43
C VAL A 144 2.93 2.86 13.40
N SER A 145 2.69 3.04 14.70
CA SER A 145 3.68 2.68 15.72
C SER A 145 3.88 1.17 15.81
N SER A 146 5.03 0.75 16.36
CA SER A 146 5.33 -0.67 16.53
C SER A 146 4.25 -1.37 17.36
N GLY A 147 3.74 -2.49 16.86
CA GLY A 147 2.69 -3.30 17.49
C GLY A 147 1.28 -2.70 17.45
N ALA A 148 1.09 -1.51 16.87
CA ALA A 148 -0.24 -0.93 16.68
C ALA A 148 -0.94 -1.57 15.47
N ASN A 149 -2.25 -1.80 15.60
CA ASN A 149 -3.06 -2.50 14.61
C ASN A 149 -4.26 -1.66 14.17
N VAL A 150 -4.53 -1.64 12.86
CA VAL A 150 -5.84 -1.25 12.35
C VAL A 150 -6.73 -2.49 12.32
N LEU A 151 -7.82 -2.47 13.08
CA LEU A 151 -8.75 -3.57 13.25
C LEU A 151 -10.04 -3.31 12.47
N LEU A 152 -10.60 -4.35 11.86
CA LEU A 152 -11.89 -4.27 11.15
C LEU A 152 -12.98 -4.98 11.94
N ILE A 153 -14.09 -4.31 12.18
CA ILE A 153 -15.30 -4.89 12.78
C ILE A 153 -16.54 -4.58 11.93
N GLY A 154 -17.69 -5.13 12.30
CA GLY A 154 -18.97 -4.88 11.60
C GLY A 154 -19.10 -5.52 10.21
N GLY A 155 -18.02 -6.14 9.71
CA GLY A 155 -17.94 -6.69 8.36
C GLY A 155 -17.16 -5.81 7.38
N ALA A 156 -16.52 -4.74 7.85
CA ALA A 156 -15.65 -3.88 7.05
C ALA A 156 -14.60 -4.71 6.29
N LEU A 157 -14.33 -4.31 5.04
CA LEU A 157 -13.41 -5.03 4.15
C LEU A 157 -12.21 -4.16 3.78
N PRO A 158 -10.98 -4.74 3.73
CA PRO A 158 -9.76 -4.00 3.40
C PRO A 158 -9.84 -3.33 2.03
N LYS A 159 -10.52 -3.95 1.06
CA LYS A 159 -10.67 -3.40 -0.29
C LYS A 159 -11.45 -2.08 -0.37
N ASN A 160 -12.17 -1.70 0.70
CA ASN A 160 -12.93 -0.45 0.76
C ASN A 160 -12.24 0.64 1.61
N ILE A 161 -11.01 0.42 2.04
CA ILE A 161 -10.25 1.36 2.87
C ILE A 161 -9.12 1.94 2.03
N PHE A 162 -9.02 3.27 1.97
CA PHE A 162 -8.04 3.98 1.17
C PHE A 162 -7.27 4.98 2.01
N TRP A 163 -5.94 4.84 2.03
CA TRP A 163 -5.01 5.75 2.70
C TRP A 163 -4.29 6.58 1.64
N GLN A 164 -4.74 7.81 1.41
CA GLN A 164 -4.05 8.77 0.55
C GLN A 164 -3.05 9.57 1.39
N VAL A 165 -1.77 9.43 1.09
CA VAL A 165 -0.68 10.02 1.88
C VAL A 165 0.24 10.84 0.98
N SER A 166 0.29 12.16 1.16
CA SER A 166 1.17 13.04 0.37
C SER A 166 2.63 12.98 0.84
N GLY A 167 2.86 12.58 2.09
CA GLY A 167 4.19 12.24 2.62
C GLY A 167 4.53 10.77 2.45
N LEU A 168 5.37 10.24 3.34
CA LEU A 168 5.73 8.83 3.40
C LEU A 168 4.79 8.04 4.31
N VAL A 169 4.81 6.72 4.17
CA VAL A 169 4.18 5.79 5.11
C VAL A 169 5.27 5.02 5.85
N ASP A 170 5.27 5.10 7.17
CA ASP A 170 6.21 4.39 8.04
C ASP A 170 5.42 3.47 8.99
N MET A 171 5.64 2.17 8.87
CA MET A 171 4.98 1.14 9.66
C MET A 171 5.99 0.44 10.56
N GLY A 172 5.91 0.71 11.86
CA GLY A 172 6.79 0.16 12.89
C GLY A 172 6.73 -1.38 12.98
N THR A 173 7.70 -1.95 13.70
CA THR A 173 7.84 -3.40 13.82
C THR A 173 6.56 -4.07 14.31
N THR A 174 6.21 -5.21 13.73
CA THR A 174 5.00 -6.00 14.11
C THR A 174 3.67 -5.26 14.05
N SER A 175 3.61 -4.08 13.42
CA SER A 175 2.35 -3.35 13.22
C SER A 175 1.48 -4.03 12.15
N HIS A 176 0.19 -3.71 12.15
CA HIS A 176 -0.76 -4.20 11.16
C HIS A 176 -1.59 -3.07 10.57
N LEU A 177 -1.70 -3.05 9.24
CA LEU A 177 -2.55 -2.12 8.51
C LEU A 177 -3.56 -2.87 7.64
N GLU A 178 -4.71 -2.24 7.44
CA GLU A 178 -5.81 -2.73 6.62
C GLU A 178 -6.12 -1.68 5.55
N GLY A 179 -6.08 -2.05 4.27
CA GLY A 179 -6.50 -1.20 3.17
C GLY A 179 -5.47 -0.92 2.07
N THR A 180 -5.87 -0.10 1.10
CA THR A 180 -5.03 0.32 -0.02
C THR A 180 -4.29 1.61 0.32
N VAL A 181 -2.97 1.55 0.35
CA VAL A 181 -2.09 2.71 0.52
C VAL A 181 -1.78 3.33 -0.84
N LEU A 182 -2.10 4.61 -1.00
CA LEU A 182 -1.79 5.46 -2.14
C LEU A 182 -0.86 6.57 -1.64
N THR A 183 0.46 6.40 -1.77
CA THR A 183 1.44 7.39 -1.31
C THR A 183 2.12 8.13 -2.46
N GLN A 184 2.32 9.44 -2.27
CA GLN A 184 3.10 10.26 -3.20
C GLN A 184 4.61 10.02 -3.08
N THR A 185 5.07 9.47 -1.96
CA THR A 185 6.49 9.20 -1.75
C THR A 185 6.72 7.71 -1.47
N ALA A 186 7.40 7.38 -0.38
CA ALA A 186 7.87 6.05 -0.07
C ALA A 186 6.99 5.37 0.98
N VAL A 187 7.00 4.03 0.96
CA VAL A 187 6.50 3.18 2.04
C VAL A 187 7.66 2.43 2.66
N THR A 188 7.76 2.46 3.99
CA THR A 188 8.70 1.63 4.77
C THR A 188 7.92 0.78 5.75
N LEU A 189 8.08 -0.54 5.65
CA LEU A 189 7.60 -1.48 6.66
C LEU A 189 8.80 -2.06 7.39
N HIS A 190 8.85 -1.82 8.70
CA HIS A 190 9.88 -2.38 9.57
C HIS A 190 9.59 -3.84 9.89
N THR A 191 10.56 -4.51 10.53
CA THR A 191 10.57 -5.96 10.76
C THR A 191 9.22 -6.51 11.20
N GLY A 192 8.66 -7.43 10.42
CA GLY A 192 7.47 -8.19 10.79
C GLY A 192 6.15 -7.41 10.76
N ALA A 193 6.14 -6.16 10.30
CA ALA A 193 4.89 -5.46 9.98
C ALA A 193 4.10 -6.21 8.89
N SER A 194 2.79 -6.02 8.86
CA SER A 194 1.91 -6.73 7.92
C SER A 194 0.79 -5.85 7.37
N LEU A 195 0.31 -6.21 6.18
CA LEU A 195 -0.75 -5.50 5.47
C LEU A 195 -1.71 -6.50 4.80
N ASN A 196 -3.00 -6.32 5.04
CA ASN A 196 -4.06 -6.83 4.18
C ASN A 196 -4.53 -5.69 3.27
N GLY A 197 -4.07 -5.65 2.03
CA GLY A 197 -4.10 -4.41 1.28
C GLY A 197 -3.21 -4.34 0.06
N ARG A 198 -2.94 -3.11 -0.36
CA ARG A 198 -2.04 -2.80 -1.49
C ARG A 198 -1.10 -1.68 -1.10
N LEU A 199 0.15 -1.75 -1.56
CA LEU A 199 1.13 -0.67 -1.43
C LEU A 199 1.37 -0.05 -2.81
N LEU A 200 0.76 1.12 -3.05
CA LEU A 200 0.85 1.85 -4.31
C LEU A 200 1.63 3.14 -4.07
N ALA A 201 2.92 3.13 -4.43
CA ALA A 201 3.88 4.18 -4.09
C ALA A 201 4.43 4.90 -5.33
N GLN A 202 4.36 6.23 -5.33
CA GLN A 202 4.93 7.03 -6.41
C GLN A 202 6.47 7.18 -6.32
N THR A 203 7.11 6.65 -5.27
CA THR A 203 8.56 6.40 -5.27
C THR A 203 8.87 4.94 -4.95
N ALA A 204 9.28 4.60 -3.73
CA ALA A 204 9.84 3.31 -3.36
C ALA A 204 9.03 2.60 -2.28
N VAL A 205 9.12 1.27 -2.26
CA VAL A 205 8.63 0.43 -1.17
C VAL A 205 9.81 -0.34 -0.58
N ALA A 206 10.03 -0.23 0.73
CA ALA A 206 11.05 -0.96 1.46
C ALA A 206 10.41 -1.88 2.50
N LEU A 207 10.75 -3.17 2.43
CA LEU A 207 10.24 -4.21 3.31
C LEU A 207 11.36 -4.82 4.16
N ASP A 208 11.01 -5.28 5.35
CA ASP A 208 11.84 -6.05 6.26
C ASP A 208 11.01 -7.20 6.87
N ALA A 209 11.19 -8.40 6.31
CA ALA A 209 10.47 -9.62 6.71
C ALA A 209 8.94 -9.44 6.89
N ASN A 210 8.28 -8.82 5.91
CA ASN A 210 6.87 -8.43 6.02
C ASN A 210 5.91 -9.42 5.36
N THR A 211 4.66 -9.42 5.80
CA THR A 211 3.56 -10.14 5.15
C THR A 211 2.61 -9.17 4.47
N ILE A 212 2.43 -9.30 3.15
CA ILE A 212 1.51 -8.47 2.35
C ILE A 212 0.51 -9.37 1.65
N VAL A 213 -0.78 -9.15 1.84
CA VAL A 213 -1.85 -9.94 1.24
C VAL A 213 -2.78 -9.04 0.47
N GLN A 214 -2.80 -9.18 -0.87
CA GLN A 214 -3.74 -8.46 -1.71
C GLN A 214 -5.20 -8.87 -1.37
N PRO A 215 -6.12 -7.90 -1.20
CA PRO A 215 -7.53 -8.19 -0.94
C PRO A 215 -8.16 -8.98 -2.10
N ALA A 216 -9.04 -9.91 -1.75
CA ALA A 216 -9.88 -10.58 -2.73
C ALA A 216 -10.73 -9.56 -3.54
N PRO A 217 -11.07 -9.87 -4.81
CA PRO A 217 -11.93 -9.02 -5.64
C PRO A 217 -13.26 -8.64 -4.98
#